data_AF-A0A7R9YY46-F1
#
_entry.id   AF-A0A7R9YY46-F1
#
_cell.length_a   1.000
_cell.length_b   1.000
_cell.length_c   1.000
_cell.angle_alpha   90.00
_cell.angle_beta   90.00
_cell.angle_gamma   90.00
#
_symmetry.space_group_name_H-M   'P 1'
#
loop_
_entity.id
_entity.type
_entity.pdbx_description
1 polymer ?
#
loop_
_entity_poly.entity_id
_entity_poly.type
_entity_poly.pdbx_seq_one_letter_code
_entity_poly.pdbx_strand_id
1 'polypeptide(L)'
;GGAPLASLAADGSAPSLEDYLYLILRAREAAAQETRLIKSGRFKDVQRANVKLAVKFIVNNYRLSDNFIGAAGTLSGSRRIAAGEAGQAVVQNLYTILEYFDSSDVENIKVGAMSMAGKEGIVLSGLEAARNGIDDYLSYFPSDVVDKVKSRIQEENEQNVKEFDTSLGTIINPDPKI
;
A
#
# COMPACT_ATOMS: atom_id res chain seq x y z
N GLY A 1 -15.88 7.20 -1.63
CA GLY A 1 -15.89 6.96 -0.18
C GLY A 1 -15.15 5.67 0.06
N GLY A 2 -14.04 5.71 0.79
CA GLY A 2 -13.33 4.48 1.17
C GLY A 2 -14.15 3.74 2.22
N ALA A 3 -14.36 2.45 2.01
CA ALA A 3 -14.92 1.59 3.05
C ALA A 3 -14.03 1.70 4.31
N PRO A 4 -14.62 1.82 5.51
CA PRO A 4 -13.85 1.79 6.73
C PRO A 4 -13.17 0.42 6.83
N LEU A 5 -11.84 0.40 6.89
CA LEU A 5 -11.11 -0.81 7.25
C LEU A 5 -11.60 -1.23 8.63
N ALA A 6 -12.14 -2.45 8.71
CA ALA A 6 -12.60 -3.04 9.95
C ALA A 6 -11.49 -2.91 11.00
N SER A 7 -11.84 -2.26 12.11
CA SER A 7 -10.98 -2.13 13.29
C SER A 7 -10.54 -3.53 13.72
N LEU A 8 -9.28 -3.87 13.46
CA LEU A 8 -8.61 -5.07 13.98
C LEU A 8 -8.49 -5.09 15.52
N ALA A 9 -9.01 -4.07 16.21
CA ALA A 9 -8.92 -3.90 17.66
C ALA A 9 -10.30 -3.93 18.35
N ALA A 10 -11.31 -4.56 17.75
CA ALA A 10 -12.65 -4.60 18.33
C ALA A 10 -12.76 -5.41 19.65
N ASP A 11 -11.76 -6.23 20.02
CA ASP A 11 -11.87 -7.17 21.16
C ASP A 11 -10.75 -7.05 22.23
N GLY A 12 -9.94 -5.98 22.20
CA GLY A 12 -8.91 -5.72 23.23
C GLY A 12 -7.73 -6.70 23.28
N SER A 13 -7.72 -7.75 22.44
CA SER A 13 -6.57 -8.65 22.25
C SER A 13 -5.47 -7.97 21.43
N ALA A 14 -4.21 -8.28 21.74
CA ALA A 14 -3.08 -7.86 20.92
C ALA A 14 -3.23 -8.44 19.49
N PRO A 15 -2.94 -7.66 18.42
CA PRO A 15 -3.06 -8.16 17.06
C PRO A 15 -2.16 -9.38 16.82
N SER A 16 -2.67 -10.36 16.08
CA SER A 16 -1.92 -11.55 15.69
C SER A 16 -0.95 -11.27 14.53
N LEU A 17 -0.04 -12.21 14.26
CA LEU A 17 0.82 -12.13 13.07
C LEU A 17 -0.01 -12.02 11.78
N GLU A 18 -1.08 -12.80 11.66
CA GLU A 18 -1.97 -12.78 10.49
C GLU A 18 -2.61 -11.39 10.30
N ASP A 19 -2.98 -10.72 11.38
CA ASP A 19 -3.56 -9.37 11.33
C ASP A 19 -2.57 -8.32 10.83
N TYR A 20 -1.32 -8.39 11.29
CA TYR A 20 -0.25 -7.51 10.80
C TYR A 20 0.03 -7.76 9.32
N LEU A 21 0.22 -9.02 8.93
CA LEU A 21 0.51 -9.40 7.55
C LEU A 21 -0.65 -9.05 6.61
N TYR A 22 -1.89 -9.13 7.10
CA TYR A 22 -3.08 -8.74 6.34
C TYR A 22 -3.03 -7.26 5.94
N LEU A 23 -2.77 -6.35 6.87
CA LEU A 23 -2.67 -4.93 6.55
C LEU A 23 -1.47 -4.60 5.65
N ILE A 24 -0.33 -5.29 5.83
CA ILE A 24 0.84 -5.14 4.97
C ILE A 24 0.55 -5.59 3.54
N LEU A 25 -0.10 -6.75 3.35
CA LEU A 25 -0.48 -7.26 2.04
C LEU A 25 -1.55 -6.40 1.36
N ARG A 26 -2.50 -5.83 2.11
CA ARG A 26 -3.45 -4.83 1.59
C ARG A 26 -2.75 -3.54 1.13
N ALA A 27 -1.71 -3.10 1.82
CA ALA A 27 -0.89 -1.98 1.37
C ALA A 27 -0.12 -2.32 0.07
N ARG A 28 0.41 -3.55 -0.05
CA ARG A 28 1.08 -4.06 -1.26
C ARG A 28 0.13 -4.08 -2.46
N GLU A 29 -1.10 -4.53 -2.26
CA GLU A 29 -2.17 -4.47 -3.26
C GLU A 29 -2.49 -3.02 -3.67
N ALA A 30 -2.69 -2.12 -2.70
CA ALA A 30 -3.00 -0.73 -2.97
C ALA A 30 -1.88 -0.03 -3.78
N ALA A 31 -0.62 -0.33 -3.49
CA ALA A 31 0.52 0.18 -4.27
C ALA A 31 0.51 -0.35 -5.72
N ALA A 32 0.14 -1.61 -5.93
CA ALA A 32 0.02 -2.21 -7.27
C ALA A 32 -1.16 -1.63 -8.05
N GLN A 33 -2.28 -1.40 -7.37
CA GLN A 33 -3.46 -0.70 -7.90
C GLN A 33 -3.09 0.72 -8.34
N GLU A 34 -2.41 1.50 -7.51
CA GLU A 34 -1.97 2.86 -7.86
C GLU A 34 -0.99 2.85 -9.05
N THR A 35 -0.04 1.91 -9.07
CA THR A 35 0.89 1.73 -10.19
C THR A 35 0.14 1.53 -11.51
N ARG A 36 -0.90 0.69 -11.51
CA ARG A 36 -1.72 0.42 -12.71
C ARG A 36 -2.54 1.64 -13.13
N LEU A 37 -3.09 2.39 -12.17
CA LEU A 37 -3.83 3.62 -12.45
C LEU A 37 -2.93 4.63 -13.16
N ILE A 38 -1.74 4.88 -12.62
CA ILE A 38 -0.76 5.80 -13.21
C ILE A 38 -0.36 5.34 -14.62
N LYS A 39 -0.02 4.05 -14.81
CA LYS A 39 0.41 3.52 -16.12
C LYS A 39 -0.69 3.53 -17.17
N SER A 40 -1.94 3.28 -16.78
CA SER A 40 -3.05 3.14 -17.73
C SER A 40 -3.62 4.47 -18.22
N GLY A 41 -3.37 5.58 -17.52
CA GLY A 41 -3.96 6.89 -17.83
C GLY A 41 -5.50 6.92 -17.76
N ARG A 42 -6.14 5.85 -17.26
CA ARG A 42 -7.61 5.72 -17.20
C ARG A 42 -8.24 6.65 -16.17
N PHE A 43 -7.45 7.16 -15.23
CA PHE A 43 -7.85 8.28 -14.41
C PHE A 43 -7.62 9.56 -15.23
N LYS A 44 -8.72 10.19 -15.68
CA LYS A 44 -8.76 11.26 -16.68
C LYS A 44 -7.72 12.37 -16.50
N ASP A 45 -7.28 12.61 -15.29
CA ASP A 45 -6.07 13.36 -14.99
C ASP A 45 -5.51 12.74 -13.72
N VAL A 46 -4.42 11.97 -13.81
CA VAL A 46 -3.65 11.59 -12.62
C VAL A 46 -3.03 12.88 -12.11
N GLN A 47 -3.80 13.60 -11.29
CA GLN A 47 -3.34 14.84 -10.70
C GLN A 47 -2.39 14.52 -9.57
N ARG A 48 -1.35 15.32 -9.44
CA ARG A 48 -0.34 15.22 -8.38
C ARG A 48 -0.96 15.12 -6.98
N ALA A 49 -2.03 15.86 -6.72
CA ALA A 49 -2.74 15.81 -5.44
C ALA A 49 -3.39 14.43 -5.17
N ASN A 50 -3.90 13.76 -6.20
CA ASN A 50 -4.55 12.46 -6.06
C ASN A 50 -3.53 11.37 -5.74
N VAL A 51 -2.37 11.37 -6.43
CA VAL A 51 -1.28 10.40 -6.18
C VAL A 51 -0.68 10.59 -4.80
N LYS A 52 -0.36 11.84 -4.43
CA LYS A 52 0.16 12.17 -3.09
C LYS A 52 -0.80 11.71 -1.99
N LEU A 53 -2.10 11.93 -2.19
CA LEU A 53 -3.13 11.51 -1.25
C LEU A 53 -3.25 9.97 -1.19
N ALA A 54 -3.19 9.28 -2.33
CA ALA A 54 -3.21 7.82 -2.39
C ALA A 54 -2.02 7.21 -1.61
N VAL A 55 -0.79 7.69 -1.86
CA VAL A 55 0.41 7.25 -1.13
C VAL A 55 0.26 7.54 0.38
N LYS A 56 -0.26 8.72 0.75
CA LYS A 56 -0.53 9.07 2.14
C LYS A 56 -1.54 8.13 2.79
N PHE A 57 -2.58 7.69 2.06
CA PHE A 57 -3.53 6.70 2.54
C PHE A 57 -2.91 5.32 2.68
N ILE A 58 -2.02 4.91 1.77
CA ILE A 58 -1.29 3.63 1.91
C ILE A 58 -0.48 3.62 3.22
N VAL A 59 0.24 4.69 3.52
CA VAL A 59 1.04 4.75 4.76
C VAL A 59 0.16 4.78 6.01
N ASN A 60 -0.85 5.65 6.04
CA ASN A 60 -1.61 5.93 7.25
C ASN A 60 -2.74 4.94 7.52
N ASN A 61 -3.54 4.60 6.51
CA ASN A 61 -4.72 3.75 6.71
C ASN A 61 -4.33 2.31 7.02
N TYR A 62 -3.21 1.85 6.46
CA TYR A 62 -2.63 0.54 6.78
C TYR A 62 -1.63 0.60 7.92
N ARG A 63 -1.44 1.75 8.60
CA ARG A 63 -0.50 1.95 9.71
C ARG A 63 0.84 1.22 9.49
N LEU A 64 1.41 1.39 8.30
CA LEU A 64 2.44 0.49 7.77
C LEU A 64 3.63 0.30 8.73
N SER A 65 4.12 1.39 9.32
CA SER A 65 5.24 1.32 10.27
C SER A 65 4.90 0.46 11.49
N ASP A 66 3.74 0.69 12.11
CA ASP A 66 3.30 -0.06 13.29
C ASP A 66 3.14 -1.55 12.98
N ASN A 67 2.56 -1.88 11.82
CA ASN A 67 2.33 -3.27 11.44
C ASN A 67 3.62 -4.00 11.06
N PHE A 68 4.57 -3.32 10.40
CA PHE A 68 5.90 -3.89 10.17
C PHE A 68 6.65 -4.15 11.49
N ILE A 69 6.58 -3.23 12.45
CA ILE A 69 7.20 -3.39 13.76
C ILE A 69 6.51 -4.53 14.54
N GLY A 70 5.17 -4.57 14.49
CA GLY A 70 4.34 -5.57 15.15
C GLY A 70 4.64 -6.98 14.66
N ALA A 71 4.61 -7.20 13.34
CA ALA A 71 4.97 -8.48 12.74
C ALA A 71 6.44 -8.85 12.99
N ALA A 72 7.39 -7.92 12.84
CA ALA A 72 8.80 -8.21 13.15
C ALA A 72 8.98 -8.58 14.64
N GLY A 73 8.15 -8.03 15.53
CA GLY A 73 8.10 -8.36 16.95
C GLY A 73 7.81 -9.83 17.26
N THR A 74 7.19 -10.58 16.35
CA THR A 74 6.91 -12.02 16.50
C THR A 74 8.13 -12.88 16.17
N LEU A 75 9.15 -12.30 15.54
CA LEU A 75 10.41 -12.98 15.22
C LEU A 75 11.40 -12.85 16.38
N SER A 76 12.48 -13.63 16.33
CA SER A 76 13.52 -13.65 17.36
C SER A 76 14.92 -13.41 16.77
N GLY A 77 15.82 -12.90 17.60
CA GLY A 77 17.24 -12.72 17.27
C GLY A 77 17.49 -11.80 16.08
N SER A 78 18.48 -12.14 15.26
CA SER A 78 18.88 -11.37 14.08
C SER A 78 17.77 -11.24 13.04
N ARG A 79 16.87 -12.23 12.94
CA ARG A 79 15.76 -12.21 11.99
C ARG A 79 14.76 -11.10 12.28
N ARG A 80 14.49 -10.82 13.57
CA ARG A 80 13.64 -9.69 13.99
C ARG A 80 14.23 -8.35 13.56
N ILE A 81 15.53 -8.17 13.73
CA ILE A 81 16.23 -6.93 13.39
C ILE A 81 16.19 -6.73 11.87
N ALA A 82 16.57 -7.75 11.10
CA ALA A 82 16.56 -7.69 9.64
C ALA A 82 15.17 -7.42 9.05
N ALA A 83 14.13 -8.09 9.58
CA ALA A 83 12.75 -7.82 9.18
C ALA A 83 12.35 -6.37 9.53
N GLY A 84 12.69 -5.90 10.73
CA GLY A 84 12.44 -4.51 11.14
C GLY A 84 13.06 -3.49 10.18
N GLU A 85 14.33 -3.67 9.81
CA GLU A 85 15.03 -2.83 8.85
C GLU A 85 14.37 -2.86 7.46
N ALA A 86 14.04 -4.05 6.95
CA ALA A 86 13.36 -4.21 5.66
C ALA A 86 12.00 -3.51 5.64
N GLY A 87 11.20 -3.65 6.71
CA GLY A 87 9.90 -2.99 6.83
C GLY A 87 10.01 -1.46 6.88
N GLN A 88 10.99 -0.92 7.62
CA GLN A 88 11.22 0.52 7.66
C GLN A 88 11.72 1.07 6.32
N ALA A 89 12.51 0.31 5.56
CA ALA A 89 12.92 0.70 4.22
C ALA A 89 11.72 0.87 3.27
N VAL A 90 10.70 -0.01 3.35
CA VAL A 90 9.45 0.15 2.58
C VAL A 90 8.75 1.45 2.94
N VAL A 91 8.60 1.74 4.24
CA VAL A 91 7.95 2.97 4.72
C VAL A 91 8.71 4.20 4.22
N GLN A 92 10.04 4.17 4.27
CA GLN A 92 10.88 5.27 3.79
C GLN A 92 10.77 5.48 2.26
N ASN A 93 10.63 4.41 1.48
CA ASN A 93 10.40 4.54 0.03
C ASN A 93 9.09 5.28 -0.26
N LEU A 94 8.03 5.01 0.50
CA LEU A 94 6.76 5.73 0.37
C LEU A 94 6.84 7.18 0.86
N TYR A 95 7.58 7.46 1.94
CA TYR A 95 7.83 8.84 2.39
C TYR A 95 8.65 9.64 1.39
N THR A 96 9.65 9.03 0.74
CA THR A 96 10.42 9.67 -0.33
C THR A 96 9.51 10.19 -1.46
N ILE A 97 8.46 9.45 -1.81
CA ILE A 97 7.46 9.92 -2.79
C ILE A 97 6.73 11.17 -2.26
N LEU A 98 6.32 11.16 -1.00
CA LEU A 98 5.60 12.29 -0.37
C LEU A 98 6.49 13.53 -0.29
N GLU A 99 7.74 13.38 0.14
CA GLU A 99 8.74 14.46 0.22
C GLU A 99 9.06 15.05 -1.15
N TYR A 100 9.14 14.22 -2.18
CA TYR A 100 9.34 14.69 -3.55
C TYR A 100 8.15 15.52 -4.05
N PHE A 101 6.94 15.16 -3.62
CA PHE A 101 5.79 16.02 -3.81
C PHE A 101 5.88 17.30 -2.95
N ASP A 102 6.24 17.27 -1.67
CA ASP A 102 6.29 18.50 -0.85
C ASP A 102 7.35 19.51 -1.31
N SER A 103 8.57 19.05 -1.64
CA SER A 103 9.66 19.90 -2.14
C SER A 103 9.29 20.62 -3.45
N SER A 104 8.56 19.94 -4.33
CA SER A 104 8.04 20.51 -5.55
C SER A 104 6.92 21.56 -5.36
N ASP A 105 6.22 21.58 -4.21
CA ASP A 105 5.18 22.57 -3.92
C ASP A 105 5.81 23.96 -3.69
N VAL A 106 7.06 24.00 -3.23
CA VAL A 106 7.84 25.23 -3.02
C VAL A 106 8.30 25.86 -4.34
N GLU A 107 8.60 25.05 -5.36
CA GLU A 107 9.04 25.56 -6.68
C GLU A 107 7.88 26.00 -7.60
N ASN A 108 6.65 25.51 -7.38
CA ASN A 108 5.51 25.71 -8.27
C ASN A 108 4.48 26.74 -7.76
N ILE A 109 4.92 27.85 -7.15
CA ILE A 109 4.08 29.02 -6.81
C ILE A 109 3.66 29.80 -8.10
N LYS A 110 3.23 29.08 -9.13
CA LYS A 110 2.50 29.62 -10.28
C LYS A 110 1.18 28.87 -10.37
N VAL A 111 0.12 29.55 -9.96
CA VAL A 111 -1.27 29.09 -10.05
C VAL A 111 -1.56 28.67 -11.50
N GLY A 112 -1.74 27.38 -11.77
CA GLY A 112 -2.29 26.94 -13.07
C GLY A 112 -2.02 25.53 -13.55
N ALA A 113 -0.97 24.83 -13.11
CA ALA A 113 -0.68 23.48 -13.65
C ALA A 113 -0.16 22.51 -12.58
N MET A 114 -1.07 21.86 -11.85
CA MET A 114 -0.76 20.71 -11.00
C MET A 114 -0.63 19.43 -11.85
N SER A 115 0.29 19.44 -12.82
CA SER A 115 0.56 18.30 -13.69
C SER A 115 1.49 17.29 -13.01
N MET A 116 1.30 16.00 -13.30
CA MET A 116 2.23 14.92 -12.95
C MET A 116 3.48 14.88 -13.83
N ALA A 117 3.50 15.64 -14.93
CA ALA A 117 4.53 15.57 -15.96
C ALA A 117 5.96 15.59 -15.39
N GLY A 118 6.68 14.49 -15.58
CA GLY A 118 8.08 14.30 -15.16
C GLY A 118 8.24 13.67 -13.78
N LYS A 119 7.15 13.44 -13.02
CA LYS A 119 7.16 12.87 -11.67
C LYS A 119 6.72 11.41 -11.65
N GLU A 120 6.10 10.95 -12.73
CA GLU A 120 5.57 9.59 -12.86
C GLU A 120 6.67 8.55 -12.64
N GLY A 121 7.87 8.78 -13.19
CA GLY A 121 9.00 7.85 -13.03
C GLY A 121 9.38 7.62 -11.57
N ILE A 122 9.49 8.69 -10.77
CA ILE A 122 9.86 8.61 -9.36
C ILE A 122 8.76 7.92 -8.56
N VAL A 123 7.50 8.29 -8.79
CA VAL A 123 6.36 7.66 -8.10
C VAL A 123 6.28 6.18 -8.44
N LEU A 124 6.36 5.82 -9.72
CA LEU A 124 6.29 4.43 -10.18
C LEU A 124 7.44 3.61 -9.58
N SER A 125 8.66 4.18 -9.55
CA SER A 125 9.83 3.52 -8.98
C SER A 125 9.68 3.34 -7.47
N GLY A 126 9.16 4.34 -6.75
CA GLY A 126 8.92 4.25 -5.31
C GLY A 126 7.82 3.25 -4.95
N LEU A 127 6.72 3.21 -5.71
CA LEU A 127 5.65 2.22 -5.54
C LEU A 127 6.15 0.80 -5.84
N GLU A 128 6.97 0.63 -6.87
CA GLU A 128 7.60 -0.65 -7.20
C GLU A 128 8.59 -1.10 -6.12
N ALA A 129 9.46 -0.21 -5.65
CA ALA A 129 10.40 -0.47 -4.56
C ALA A 129 9.66 -0.83 -3.26
N ALA A 130 8.54 -0.16 -2.96
CA ALA A 130 7.72 -0.50 -1.80
C ALA A 130 7.12 -1.91 -1.93
N ARG A 131 6.62 -2.29 -3.11
CA ARG A 131 6.08 -3.64 -3.34
C ARG A 131 7.15 -4.72 -3.22
N ASN A 132 8.30 -4.54 -3.87
CA ASN A 132 9.39 -5.50 -3.81
C ASN A 132 9.93 -5.62 -2.38
N GLY A 133 10.07 -4.50 -1.66
CA GLY A 133 10.46 -4.52 -0.25
C GLY A 133 9.43 -5.19 0.67
N ILE A 134 8.13 -5.11 0.35
CA ILE A 134 7.11 -5.91 1.06
C ILE A 134 7.30 -7.39 0.75
N ASP A 135 7.49 -7.77 -0.50
CA ASP A 135 7.70 -9.17 -0.89
C ASP A 135 8.96 -9.75 -0.21
N ASP A 136 10.04 -8.96 -0.12
CA ASP A 136 11.26 -9.31 0.63
C ASP A 136 10.99 -9.42 2.14
N TYR A 137 10.23 -8.49 2.73
CA TYR A 137 9.85 -8.53 4.14
C TYR A 137 9.05 -9.79 4.48
N LEU A 138 8.15 -10.22 3.60
CA LEU A 138 7.34 -11.42 3.80
C LEU A 138 8.19 -12.70 3.85
N SER A 139 9.37 -12.71 3.22
CA SER A 139 10.28 -13.86 3.24
C SER A 139 10.83 -14.21 4.63
N TYR A 140 10.72 -13.30 5.61
CA TYR A 140 11.12 -13.55 6.99
C TYR A 140 10.10 -14.39 7.77
N PHE A 141 8.89 -14.57 7.25
CA PHE A 141 7.77 -15.24 7.93
C PHE A 141 7.51 -16.63 7.35
N PRO A 142 6.84 -17.52 8.12
CA PRO A 142 6.43 -18.82 7.61
C PRO A 142 5.52 -18.67 6.38
N SER A 143 5.85 -19.39 5.31
CA SER A 143 5.14 -19.26 4.03
C SER A 143 3.67 -19.67 4.12
N ASP A 144 3.35 -20.67 4.94
CA ASP A 144 1.98 -21.13 5.20
C ASP A 144 1.10 -20.03 5.81
N VAL A 145 1.65 -19.23 6.73
CA VAL A 145 0.95 -18.09 7.32
C VAL A 145 0.75 -16.99 6.28
N VAL A 146 1.78 -16.68 5.49
CA VAL A 146 1.71 -15.68 4.41
C VAL A 146 0.66 -16.11 3.37
N ASP A 147 0.70 -17.36 2.92
CA ASP A 147 -0.20 -17.91 1.90
C ASP A 147 -1.65 -17.95 2.39
N LYS A 148 -1.88 -18.24 3.67
CA LYS A 148 -3.21 -18.15 4.29
C LYS A 148 -3.78 -16.74 4.20
N VAL A 149 -2.98 -15.72 4.53
CA VAL A 149 -3.41 -14.32 4.47
C VAL A 149 -3.63 -13.87 3.01
N LYS A 150 -2.76 -14.27 2.08
CA LYS A 150 -2.96 -14.02 0.64
C LYS A 150 -4.25 -14.63 0.13
N SER A 151 -4.54 -15.88 0.51
CA SER A 151 -5.77 -16.58 0.13
C SER A 151 -7.01 -15.85 0.64
N ARG A 152 -6.99 -15.41 1.90
CA ARG A 152 -8.06 -14.58 2.48
C ARG A 152 -8.30 -13.31 1.67
N ILE A 153 -7.24 -12.57 1.33
CA ILE A 153 -7.37 -11.33 0.55
C ILE A 153 -7.93 -11.63 -0.85
N GLN A 154 -7.46 -12.69 -1.50
CA GLN A 154 -7.97 -13.11 -2.80
C GLN A 154 -9.48 -13.43 -2.74
N GLU A 155 -9.92 -14.20 -1.74
CA GLU A 155 -11.33 -14.52 -1.54
C GLU A 155 -12.17 -13.25 -1.32
N GLU A 156 -11.71 -12.33 -0.47
CA GLU A 156 -12.37 -11.04 -0.23
C GLU A 156 -12.45 -10.21 -1.53
N ASN A 157 -11.42 -10.22 -2.37
CA ASN A 157 -11.42 -9.52 -3.66
C ASN A 157 -12.38 -10.16 -4.67
N GLU A 158 -12.44 -11.49 -4.72
CA GLU A 158 -13.38 -12.20 -5.58
C GLU A 158 -14.83 -11.94 -5.15
N GLN A 159 -15.10 -11.88 -3.84
CA GLN A 159 -16.40 -11.49 -3.29
C GLN A 159 -16.74 -10.05 -3.67
N ASN A 160 -15.81 -9.10 -3.50
CA ASN A 160 -16.00 -7.71 -3.90
C ASN A 160 -16.36 -7.56 -5.38
N VAL A 161 -15.76 -8.36 -6.27
CA VAL A 161 -16.09 -8.37 -7.70
C VAL A 161 -17.49 -8.94 -7.95
N LYS A 162 -17.87 -10.02 -7.26
CA LYS A 162 -19.19 -10.65 -7.39
C LYS A 162 -20.31 -9.75 -6.86
N GLU A 163 -20.06 -9.02 -5.79
CA GLU A 163 -21.02 -8.14 -5.11
C GLU A 163 -21.05 -6.73 -5.69
N PHE A 164 -20.16 -6.40 -6.63
CA PHE A 164 -20.11 -5.08 -7.23
C PHE A 164 -21.40 -4.77 -7.99
N ASP A 165 -22.11 -3.74 -7.53
CA ASP A 165 -23.29 -3.24 -8.21
C ASP A 165 -22.91 -2.57 -9.54
N THR A 166 -23.14 -3.30 -10.63
CA THR A 166 -22.86 -2.83 -12.00
C THR A 166 -23.66 -1.58 -12.40
N SER A 167 -24.71 -1.22 -11.65
CA SER A 167 -25.41 0.06 -11.86
C SER A 167 -24.57 1.27 -11.45
N LEU A 168 -23.54 1.07 -10.62
CA LEU A 168 -22.58 2.12 -10.20
C LEU A 168 -21.44 2.32 -11.21
N GLY A 169 -21.38 1.52 -12.27
CA GLY A 169 -20.40 1.63 -13.36
C GLY A 169 -19.63 0.35 -13.63
N THR A 170 -18.36 0.48 -14.03
CA THR A 170 -17.45 -0.64 -14.23
C THR A 170 -16.29 -0.57 -13.24
N ILE A 171 -15.71 -1.72 -12.90
CA ILE A 171 -14.53 -1.76 -12.03
C ILE A 171 -13.35 -1.15 -12.80
N ILE A 172 -12.96 0.07 -12.41
CA ILE A 172 -11.93 0.86 -13.09
C ILE A 172 -10.53 0.29 -12.85
N ASN A 173 -10.29 -0.29 -11.67
CA ASN A 173 -9.00 -0.86 -11.26
C ASN A 173 -9.18 -2.23 -10.59
N PRO A 174 -9.31 -3.31 -11.37
CA PRO A 174 -9.51 -4.64 -10.80
C PRO A 174 -8.26 -5.12 -10.07
N ASP A 175 -8.43 -6.09 -9.18
CA ASP A 175 -7.38 -6.68 -8.34
C ASP A 175 -6.08 -6.99 -9.13
N PRO A 176 -4.91 -6.48 -8.70
CA PRO A 176 -3.61 -6.75 -9.34
C PRO A 176 -3.08 -8.18 -9.13
N LYS A 177 -3.71 -9.01 -8.29
CA LYS A 177 -3.24 -10.30 -7.77
C LYS A 177 -1.94 -10.16 -6.94
N ILE A 178 -1.91 -10.81 -5.77
CA ILE A 178 -0.83 -10.72 -4.76
C ILE A 178 -0.28 -12.09 -4.39
#